data_AF-A0AAV6YC42-F1
#
_entry.id   AF-A0AAV6YC42-F1
#
_cell.length_a   1.000
_cell.length_b   1.000
_cell.length_c   1.000
_cell.angle_alpha   90.00
_cell.angle_beta   90.00
_cell.angle_gamma   90.00
#
_symmetry.space_group_name_H-M   'P 1'
#
loop_
_entity.id
_entity.type
_entity.pdbx_description
1 polymer ?
#
loop_
_entity_poly.entity_id
_entity_poly.type
_entity_poly.pdbx_seq_one_letter_code
_entity_poly.pdbx_strand_id
1 'polypeptide(L)'
;MEFAELIKTPRVDKVLLHRPFHPTVGGTLCLTGHHLILSSRQDNSEELWLLHSNIDSIEKRFVGTTGTITIKCKDLRIIQLEITGMDESLNIASSIE
;
A
#
# COMPACT_ATOMS: atom_id res chain seq x y z
N MET A 1 -11.32 -12.23 14.73
CA MET A 1 -11.81 -11.97 13.36
C MET A 1 -10.61 -12.16 12.45
N GLU A 2 -10.67 -13.07 11.48
CA GLU A 2 -9.54 -13.27 10.56
C GLU A 2 -9.55 -12.16 9.52
N PHE A 3 -8.67 -11.16 9.68
CA PHE A 3 -8.53 -10.02 8.75
C PHE A 3 -8.35 -10.43 7.28
N ALA A 4 -7.92 -11.66 7.02
CA ALA A 4 -7.79 -12.21 5.67
C ALA A 4 -9.10 -12.24 4.88
N GLU A 5 -10.25 -12.41 5.55
CA GLU A 5 -11.57 -12.46 4.90
C GLU A 5 -12.01 -11.10 4.32
N LEU A 6 -11.40 -10.01 4.79
CA LEU A 6 -11.67 -8.64 4.33
C LEU A 6 -10.79 -8.21 3.15
N ILE A 7 -9.79 -9.01 2.80
CA ILE A 7 -8.84 -8.71 1.72
C ILE A 7 -9.48 -9.03 0.38
N LYS A 8 -9.95 -7.99 -0.31
CA LYS A 8 -10.58 -8.13 -1.65
C LYS A 8 -9.57 -8.40 -2.75
N THR A 9 -8.43 -7.73 -2.68
CA THR A 9 -7.34 -7.87 -3.64
C THR A 9 -6.03 -8.15 -2.87
N PRO A 10 -5.59 -9.42 -2.78
CA PRO A 10 -4.43 -9.79 -1.97
C PRO A 10 -3.09 -9.39 -2.60
N ARG A 11 -3.10 -9.06 -3.90
CA ARG A 11 -1.89 -8.72 -4.65
C ARG A 11 -2.19 -7.74 -5.78
N VAL A 12 -1.35 -6.72 -5.91
CA VAL A 12 -1.36 -5.76 -7.03
C VAL A 12 0.07 -5.56 -7.52
N ASP A 13 0.30 -5.68 -8.83
CA ASP A 13 1.60 -5.43 -9.44
C ASP A 13 1.71 -3.97 -9.89
N LYS A 14 2.94 -3.49 -10.12
CA LYS A 14 3.23 -2.13 -10.64
C LYS A 14 2.74 -1.00 -9.71
N VAL A 15 2.77 -1.21 -8.40
CA VAL A 15 2.51 -0.17 -7.40
C VAL A 15 3.76 0.68 -7.21
N LEU A 16 3.62 2.00 -7.17
CA LEU A 16 4.71 2.91 -6.82
C LEU A 16 4.61 3.31 -5.34
N LEU A 17 5.70 3.17 -4.62
CA LEU A 17 5.87 3.60 -3.24
C LEU A 17 6.64 4.92 -3.20
N HIS A 18 6.02 5.94 -2.62
CA HIS A 18 6.66 7.21 -2.31
C HIS A 18 6.84 7.33 -0.79
N ARG A 19 8.07 7.67 -0.39
CA ARG A 19 8.45 7.93 1.00
C ARG A 19 9.25 9.23 1.06
N PRO A 20 9.09 10.06 2.11
CA PRO A 20 9.92 11.24 2.30
C PRO A 20 11.41 10.87 2.26
N PHE A 21 12.21 11.66 1.54
CA PHE A 21 13.67 11.52 1.45
C PHE A 21 14.20 10.21 0.86
N HIS A 22 13.36 9.38 0.25
CA HIS A 22 13.78 8.16 -0.44
C HIS A 22 13.37 8.21 -1.92
N PRO A 23 14.11 7.54 -2.82
CA PRO A 23 13.67 7.34 -4.19
C PRO A 23 12.33 6.60 -4.26
N THR A 24 11.55 6.88 -5.31
CA THR A 24 10.33 6.11 -5.61
C THR A 24 10.69 4.66 -5.90
N VAL A 25 9.97 3.72 -5.29
CA VAL A 25 10.17 2.28 -5.50
C VAL A 25 8.95 1.70 -6.21
N GLY A 26 9.14 1.11 -7.39
CA GLY A 26 8.09 0.36 -8.09
C GLY A 26 8.15 -1.12 -7.72
N GLY A 27 7.02 -1.77 -7.46
CA GLY A 27 7.01 -3.17 -7.07
C GLY A 27 5.65 -3.85 -7.07
N THR A 28 5.61 -5.03 -6.46
CA THR A 28 4.37 -5.75 -6.16
C THR A 28 3.95 -5.47 -4.73
N LEU A 29 2.71 -5.03 -4.53
CA LEU A 29 2.08 -4.90 -3.23
C LEU A 29 1.32 -6.20 -2.90
N CYS A 30 1.56 -6.75 -1.71
CA CYS A 30 0.90 -7.93 -1.18
C CYS A 30 0.25 -7.61 0.16
N LEU A 31 -1.00 -8.03 0.34
CA LEU A 31 -1.75 -7.90 1.57
C LEU A 31 -1.90 -9.28 2.22
N THR A 32 -1.66 -9.32 3.52
CA THR A 32 -1.96 -10.46 4.39
C THR A 32 -2.88 -9.99 5.51
N GLY A 33 -3.34 -10.89 6.38
CA GLY A 33 -4.15 -10.49 7.54
C GLY A 33 -3.42 -9.58 8.55
N HIS A 34 -2.09 -9.43 8.44
CA HIS A 34 -1.29 -8.65 9.40
C HIS A 34 -0.44 -7.56 8.74
N HIS A 35 0.05 -7.82 7.54
CA HIS A 35 1.03 -6.98 6.87
C HIS A 35 0.55 -6.50 5.51
N LEU A 36 0.97 -5.29 5.19
CA LEU A 36 1.06 -4.70 3.88
C LEU A 36 2.53 -4.69 3.47
N ILE A 37 2.88 -5.42 2.41
CA ILE A 37 4.26 -5.60 1.96
C ILE A 37 4.41 -5.11 0.53
N LEU A 38 5.43 -4.30 0.23
CA LEU A 38 5.82 -3.98 -1.14
C LEU A 38 7.26 -4.40 -1.39
N SER A 39 7.45 -5.20 -2.44
CA SER A 39 8.78 -5.66 -2.88
C SER A 39 9.02 -5.28 -4.34
N SER A 40 10.18 -4.69 -4.63
CA SER A 40 10.57 -4.34 -6.00
C SER A 40 11.08 -5.55 -6.80
N ARG A 41 11.38 -6.67 -6.12
CA ARG A 41 11.96 -7.90 -6.70
C ARG A 41 13.34 -7.70 -7.35
N GLN A 42 14.00 -6.58 -7.08
CA GLN A 42 15.38 -6.32 -7.51
C GLN A 42 16.34 -6.53 -6.33
N ASP A 43 17.53 -7.03 -6.61
CA ASP A 43 18.56 -7.23 -5.59
C ASP A 43 18.92 -5.89 -4.93
N ASN A 44 18.97 -5.88 -3.59
CA ASN A 44 19.33 -4.73 -2.77
C ASN A 44 18.35 -3.52 -2.83
N SER A 45 17.13 -3.72 -3.33
CA SER A 45 16.09 -2.69 -3.27
C SER A 45 15.40 -2.64 -1.92
N GLU A 46 15.03 -1.46 -1.46
CA GLU A 46 14.23 -1.32 -0.25
C GLU A 46 12.83 -1.94 -0.40
N GLU A 47 12.37 -2.64 0.64
CA GLU A 47 11.02 -3.17 0.74
C GLU A 47 10.21 -2.38 1.77
N LEU A 48 8.89 -2.27 1.55
CA LEU A 48 7.96 -1.84 2.58
C LEU A 48 7.47 -3.04 3.36
N TRP A 49 7.58 -2.98 4.67
CA TRP A 49 6.91 -3.88 5.59
C TRP A 49 6.12 -3.03 6.58
N LEU A 50 4.79 -3.05 6.47
CA LEU A 50 3.91 -2.28 7.33
C LEU A 50 2.89 -3.20 7.99
N LEU A 51 2.80 -3.14 9.31
CA LEU A 51 1.71 -3.79 10.06
C LEU A 51 0.43 -2.98 9.92
N HIS A 52 -0.71 -3.64 9.71
CA HIS A 52 -2.03 -2.99 9.74
C HIS A 52 -2.27 -2.27 11.07
N SER A 53 -1.80 -2.84 12.18
CA SER A 53 -1.91 -2.23 13.51
C SER A 53 -1.11 -0.93 13.67
N ASN A 54 -0.16 -0.66 12.78
CA ASN A 54 0.62 0.59 12.76
C ASN A 54 -0.01 1.67 11.88
N ILE A 55 -1.07 1.36 11.11
CA ILE A 55 -1.84 2.35 10.36
C ILE A 55 -2.67 3.16 11.36
N ASP A 56 -2.55 4.48 11.29
CA ASP A 56 -3.35 5.44 12.06
C ASP A 56 -4.55 5.92 11.25
N SER A 57 -4.29 6.35 10.01
CA SER A 57 -5.34 6.81 9.10
C SER A 57 -4.90 6.68 7.63
N ILE A 58 -5.87 6.62 6.74
CA ILE A 58 -5.66 6.58 5.29
C ILE A 58 -6.42 7.71 4.60
N GLU A 59 -5.84 8.24 3.52
CA GLU A 59 -6.50 9.19 2.62
C GLU A 59 -6.46 8.64 1.20
N LYS A 60 -7.58 8.77 0.48
CA LYS A 60 -7.76 8.23 -0.87
C LYS A 60 -7.95 9.39 -1.83
N ARG A 61 -7.13 9.47 -2.88
CA ARG A 61 -7.25 10.46 -3.97
C ARG A 61 -7.27 9.72 -5.30
N PHE A 62 -8.18 10.08 -6.18
CA PHE A 62 -8.29 9.47 -7.51
C PHE A 62 -8.16 10.54 -8.59
N VAL A 63 -7.32 10.30 -9.59
CA VAL A 63 -7.12 11.18 -10.74
C VAL A 63 -7.12 10.32 -12.01
N GLY A 64 -8.17 10.46 -12.82
CA GLY A 64 -8.37 9.60 -13.99
C GLY A 64 -8.46 8.14 -13.57
N THR A 65 -7.58 7.29 -14.11
CA THR A 65 -7.50 5.85 -13.79
C THR A 65 -6.52 5.52 -12.67
N THR A 66 -5.88 6.52 -12.05
CA THR A 66 -4.85 6.31 -11.02
C THR A 66 -5.41 6.65 -9.64
N GLY A 67 -5.22 5.75 -8.68
CA GLY A 67 -5.50 5.97 -7.26
C GLY A 67 -4.22 6.19 -6.47
N THR A 68 -4.23 7.19 -5.61
CA THR A 68 -3.19 7.43 -4.60
C THR A 68 -3.77 7.18 -3.21
N ILE A 69 -3.14 6.28 -2.47
CA ILE A 69 -3.46 5.99 -1.07
C ILE A 69 -2.34 6.55 -0.20
N THR A 70 -2.62 7.60 0.56
CA THR A 70 -1.69 8.13 1.56
C THR A 70 -1.97 7.44 2.88
N ILE A 71 -0.97 6.78 3.45
CA ILE A 71 -1.05 6.06 4.73
C ILE A 71 -0.26 6.85 5.77
N LYS A 72 -0.94 7.25 6.83
CA LYS A 72 -0.33 7.85 8.02
C LYS A 72 -0.17 6.77 9.08
N CYS A 73 1.03 6.62 9.59
CA CYS A 73 1.38 5.60 10.55
C CYS A 73 1.46 6.17 11.98
N LYS A 74 1.25 5.33 12.98
CA LYS A 74 1.35 5.69 14.41
C LYS A 74 2.77 6.07 14.84
N ASP A 75 3.77 5.67 14.07
CA ASP A 75 5.18 6.03 14.22
C ASP A 75 5.57 7.31 13.46
N LEU A 76 4.59 8.14 13.09
CA LEU A 76 4.75 9.43 12.40
C LEU A 76 5.25 9.32 10.95
N ARG A 77 5.38 8.11 10.38
CA ARG A 77 5.67 7.94 8.95
C ARG A 77 4.44 8.29 8.11
N ILE A 78 4.68 8.96 6.99
CA ILE A 78 3.70 9.16 5.92
C ILE A 78 4.25 8.48 4.68
N ILE A 79 3.51 7.54 4.12
CA ILE A 79 3.86 6.83 2.89
C ILE A 79 2.73 6.95 1.89
N GLN A 80 3.04 6.93 0.59
CA GLN A 80 2.02 6.97 -0.45
C GLN A 80 2.19 5.80 -1.41
N LEU A 81 1.07 5.17 -1.73
CA LEU A 81 0.97 4.12 -2.74
C LEU A 81 0.23 4.69 -3.95
N GLU A 82 0.86 4.65 -5.11
CA GLU A 82 0.21 4.94 -6.39
C GLU A 82 -0.11 3.62 -7.10
N ILE A 83 -1.38 3.45 -7.47
CA ILE A 83 -1.91 2.24 -8.07
C ILE A 83 -2.67 2.63 -9.33
N THR A 84 -2.34 1.97 -10.45
CA THR A 84 -3.11 2.13 -11.69
C THR A 84 -4.32 1.21 -11.65
N GLY A 85 -5.53 1.75 -11.82
CA GLY A 85 -6.77 1.00 -11.74
C GLY A 85 -7.60 1.41 -10.53
N MET A 86 -8.80 1.91 -10.80
CA MET A 86 -9.71 2.42 -9.75
C MET A 86 -10.19 1.29 -8.83
N ASP A 87 -10.56 0.14 -9.39
CA ASP A 87 -11.06 -1.01 -8.63
C ASP A 87 -9.97 -1.59 -7.71
N GLU A 88 -8.75 -1.74 -8.21
CA GLU A 88 -7.61 -2.22 -7.41
C GLU A 88 -7.31 -1.26 -6.28
N SER A 89 -7.23 0.05 -6.58
CA SER A 89 -7.00 1.09 -5.59
C SER A 89 -8.07 1.09 -4.49
N LEU A 90 -9.35 0.97 -4.88
CA LEU A 90 -10.47 0.95 -3.94
C LEU A 90 -10.47 -0.32 -3.09
N ASN A 91 -10.17 -1.47 -3.69
CA ASN A 91 -10.08 -2.73 -2.98
C ASN A 91 -8.96 -2.72 -1.95
N ILE A 92 -7.76 -2.26 -2.32
CA ILE A 92 -6.64 -2.09 -1.38
C ILE A 92 -7.03 -1.15 -0.26
N ALA A 93 -7.54 0.04 -0.59
CA ALA A 93 -7.92 1.02 0.41
C ALA A 93 -8.97 0.48 1.40
N SER A 94 -9.97 -0.28 0.92
CA SER A 94 -10.99 -0.89 1.78
C SER A 94 -10.51 -2.09 2.60
N SER A 95 -9.36 -2.68 2.24
CA SER A 95 -8.78 -3.84 2.95
C SER A 95 -7.86 -3.42 4.10
N ILE A 96 -7.45 -2.14 4.16
CA ILE A 96 -6.52 -1.59 5.17
C ILE A 96 -7.12 -0.43 5.98
N GLU A 97 -8.41 -0.14 5.77
CA GLU A 97 -9.23 0.80 6.54
C GLU A 97 -9.79 0.13 7.78
#